data_AF-A0A964EX62-F1
#
_entry.id   AF-A0A964EX62-F1
#
_cell.length_a   1.000
_cell.length_b   1.000
_cell.length_c   1.000
_cell.angle_alpha   90.00
_cell.angle_beta   90.00
_cell.angle_gamma   90.00
#
_symmetry.space_group_name_H-M   'P 1'
#
loop_
_entity.id
_entity.type
_entity.pdbx_description
1 polymer ?
#
loop_
_entity_poly.entity_id
_entity_poly.type
_entity_poly.pdbx_seq_one_letter_code
_entity_poly.pdbx_strand_id
1 'polypeptide(L)'
;MLTLLALAACAAPPAATPPPAASGHVQLPASAVPGDGGERGRMRSALDASAAALTPCYSEAVQRDPAAYGALVVRLALDAEGGVTEVLTELSTLGDPAFDACAVAVLAARRFPPPNHPGLTLRYPYVFTTALTPPEVTRALLIRHGYLAPEPLPTDPLELENTPAPKGSIETW
;
A
#
# COMPACT_ATOMS: atom_id res chain seq x y z
N MET A 1 11.20 51.54 -51.81
CA MET A 1 12.01 51.01 -50.70
C MET A 1 11.05 50.78 -49.54
N LEU A 2 10.27 49.70 -49.53
CA LEU A 2 10.56 48.38 -48.93
C LEU A 2 11.10 48.46 -47.50
N THR A 3 10.25 48.15 -46.50
CA THR A 3 10.40 46.97 -45.61
C THR A 3 9.20 46.87 -44.65
N LEU A 4 8.37 45.85 -44.83
CA LEU A 4 7.39 45.36 -43.85
C LEU A 4 8.11 44.38 -42.92
N LEU A 5 8.29 44.73 -41.66
CA LEU A 5 8.74 43.80 -40.61
C LEU A 5 7.53 43.02 -40.09
N ALA A 6 7.41 41.76 -40.51
CA ALA A 6 6.49 40.81 -39.90
C ALA A 6 7.11 40.25 -38.61
N LEU A 7 6.60 40.70 -37.46
CA LEU A 7 6.90 40.10 -36.15
C LEU A 7 6.14 38.78 -36.04
N ALA A 8 6.84 37.67 -36.32
CA ALA A 8 6.37 36.33 -35.98
C ALA A 8 6.45 36.15 -34.45
N ALA A 9 5.31 36.28 -33.78
CA ALA A 9 5.18 35.91 -32.37
C ALA A 9 5.16 34.37 -32.27
N CYS A 10 6.24 33.77 -31.75
CA CYS A 10 6.22 32.37 -31.33
C CYS A 10 5.21 32.23 -30.19
N ALA A 11 4.03 31.67 -30.47
CA ALA A 11 3.15 31.15 -29.43
C ALA A 11 3.85 29.95 -28.78
N ALA A 12 4.27 30.11 -27.53
CA ALA A 12 4.77 28.99 -26.72
C ALA A 12 3.66 27.94 -26.57
N PRO A 13 3.96 26.63 -26.69
CA PRO A 13 2.96 25.60 -26.42
C PRO A 13 2.48 25.71 -24.96
N PRO A 14 1.19 25.44 -24.67
CA PRO A 14 0.72 25.40 -23.30
C PRO A 14 1.53 24.35 -22.55
N ALA A 15 2.15 24.76 -21.44
CA ALA A 15 2.83 23.86 -20.54
C ALA A 15 1.84 22.75 -20.16
N ALA A 16 2.15 21.50 -20.50
CA ALA A 16 1.38 20.36 -20.08
C ALA A 16 1.24 20.43 -18.55
N THR A 17 0.01 20.48 -18.06
CA THR A 17 -0.27 20.35 -16.64
C THR A 17 0.42 19.08 -16.15
N PRO A 18 1.27 19.14 -15.10
CA PRO A 18 1.86 17.93 -14.55
C PRO A 18 0.72 16.97 -14.19
N PRO A 19 0.86 15.66 -14.46
CA PRO A 19 -0.13 14.69 -14.02
C PRO A 19 -0.34 14.90 -12.51
N PRO A 20 -1.58 14.77 -11.99
CA PRO A 20 -1.82 14.90 -10.57
C PRO A 20 -0.82 14.01 -9.86
N ALA A 21 0.00 14.60 -8.99
CA ALA A 21 1.02 13.88 -8.25
C ALA A 21 0.33 12.66 -7.64
N ALA A 22 0.67 11.48 -8.15
CA ALA A 22 0.19 10.22 -7.62
C ALA A 22 0.85 10.08 -6.24
N SER A 23 0.27 10.73 -5.24
CA SER A 23 0.67 10.58 -3.85
C SER A 23 0.30 9.15 -3.47
N GLY A 24 1.29 8.25 -3.54
CA GLY A 24 1.14 6.90 -3.02
C GLY A 24 0.93 7.00 -1.52
N HIS A 25 -0.15 6.43 -1.01
CA HIS A 25 -0.42 6.36 0.42
C HIS A 25 -0.22 4.92 0.87
N VAL A 26 0.68 4.70 1.83
CA VAL A 26 0.76 3.40 2.50
C VAL A 26 -0.38 3.36 3.51
N GLN A 27 -1.51 2.80 3.11
CA GLN A 27 -2.67 2.66 3.97
C GLN A 27 -2.54 1.36 4.77
N LEU A 28 -1.91 1.43 5.95
CA LEU A 28 -2.17 0.46 7.00
C LEU A 28 -3.33 0.98 7.84
N PRO A 29 -4.55 0.42 7.76
CA PRO A 29 -5.52 0.72 8.79
C PRO A 29 -5.01 0.13 10.10
N ALA A 30 -5.08 0.93 11.16
CA ALA A 30 -4.84 0.45 12.52
C ALA A 30 -5.69 -0.80 12.72
N SER A 31 -5.05 -1.93 13.08
CA SER A 31 -5.79 -3.16 13.31
C SER A 31 -6.89 -2.91 14.34
N ALA A 32 -8.13 -3.25 14.01
CA ALA A 32 -9.30 -3.06 14.87
C ALA A 32 -9.32 -3.98 16.12
N VAL A 33 -8.26 -4.75 16.37
CA VAL A 33 -8.12 -5.58 17.56
C VAL A 33 -7.35 -4.78 18.62
N PRO A 34 -7.99 -4.36 19.73
CA PRO A 34 -7.28 -3.76 20.85
C PRO A 34 -6.14 -4.69 21.25
N GLY A 35 -4.90 -4.18 21.16
CA GLY A 35 -3.76 -4.90 21.71
C GLY A 35 -3.98 -5.06 23.22
N ASP A 36 -3.80 -6.26 23.74
CA ASP A 36 -3.87 -6.59 25.17
C ASP A 36 -2.74 -5.93 26.00
N GLY A 37 -1.98 -4.99 25.43
CA GLY A 37 -0.73 -4.44 26.00
C GLY A 37 0.44 -5.43 25.99
N GLY A 38 0.21 -6.68 25.58
CA GLY A 38 1.19 -7.74 25.48
C GLY A 38 2.14 -7.56 24.29
N GLU A 39 3.09 -8.49 24.16
CA GLU A 39 4.12 -8.51 23.11
C GLU A 39 3.51 -8.35 21.71
N ARG A 40 2.41 -9.06 21.44
CA ARG A 40 1.71 -9.03 20.15
C ARG A 40 1.20 -7.63 19.81
N GLY A 41 0.58 -6.95 20.78
CA GLY A 41 0.07 -5.60 20.59
C GLY A 41 1.20 -4.61 20.32
N ARG A 42 2.26 -4.64 21.14
CA ARG A 42 3.42 -3.75 20.97
C ARG A 42 4.12 -3.97 19.63
N MET A 43 4.29 -5.23 19.22
CA MET A 43 4.94 -5.55 17.95
C MET A 43 4.09 -5.14 16.76
N ARG A 44 2.77 -5.38 16.81
CA ARG A 44 1.84 -4.91 15.79
C ARG A 44 1.91 -3.40 15.62
N SER A 45 1.86 -2.63 16.70
CA SER A 45 1.98 -1.17 16.62
C SER A 45 3.31 -0.71 16.00
N ALA A 46 4.40 -1.43 16.28
CA ALA A 46 5.69 -1.14 15.66
C ALA A 46 5.73 -1.48 14.16
N LEU A 47 5.11 -2.59 13.75
CA LEU A 47 4.94 -2.95 12.35
C LEU A 47 4.06 -1.94 11.62
N ASP A 48 2.97 -1.49 12.23
CA ASP A 48 2.12 -0.42 11.70
C ASP A 48 2.90 0.88 11.51
N ALA A 49 3.68 1.30 12.51
CA ALA A 49 4.51 2.49 12.41
C ALA A 49 5.62 2.36 11.36
N SER A 50 6.07 1.14 11.05
CA SER A 50 7.13 0.91 10.05
C SER A 50 6.67 1.18 8.61
N ALA A 51 5.36 1.18 8.32
CA ALA A 51 4.85 1.48 6.98
C ALA A 51 5.30 2.82 6.43
N ALA A 52 5.40 3.85 7.28
CA ALA A 52 5.86 5.17 6.85
C ALA A 52 7.29 5.14 6.28
N ALA A 53 8.12 4.18 6.71
CA ALA A 53 9.46 4.00 6.19
C ALA A 53 9.47 3.40 4.77
N LEU A 54 8.40 2.71 4.35
CA LEU A 54 8.26 2.13 3.02
C LEU A 54 7.71 3.13 1.97
N THR A 55 7.23 4.30 2.42
CA THR A 55 6.69 5.34 1.53
C THR A 55 7.66 5.76 0.42
N PRO A 56 8.98 5.97 0.65
CA PRO A 56 9.90 6.31 -0.44
C PRO A 56 10.00 5.20 -1.50
N CYS A 57 10.11 3.93 -1.07
CA CYS A 57 10.16 2.79 -1.98
C CYS A 57 8.92 2.72 -2.87
N TYR A 58 7.74 2.88 -2.26
CA TYR A 58 6.48 2.86 -3.00
C TYR A 58 6.32 4.09 -3.90
N SER A 59 6.75 5.27 -3.44
CA SER A 59 6.69 6.51 -4.24
C SER A 59 7.54 6.41 -5.51
N GLU A 60 8.67 5.74 -5.45
CA GLU A 60 9.49 5.44 -6.64
C GLU A 60 8.80 4.42 -7.56
N ALA A 61 8.13 3.40 -7.00
CA ALA A 61 7.35 2.45 -7.78
C ALA A 61 6.20 3.14 -8.53
N VAL A 62 5.48 4.03 -7.86
CA VAL A 62 4.39 4.83 -8.44
C VAL A 62 4.89 5.79 -9.53
N GLN A 63 6.12 6.30 -9.43
CA GLN A 63 6.72 7.09 -10.51
C GLN A 63 7.00 6.26 -11.77
N ARG A 64 7.28 4.96 -11.62
CA ARG A 64 7.47 4.02 -12.74
C ARG A 64 6.13 3.54 -13.30
N ASP A 65 5.19 3.24 -12.42
CA ASP A 65 3.82 2.83 -12.75
C ASP A 65 2.80 3.57 -11.87
N PRO A 66 2.13 4.61 -12.39
CA PRO A 66 1.11 5.34 -11.64
C PRO A 66 -0.07 4.49 -11.15
N ALA A 67 -0.31 3.34 -11.79
CA ALA A 67 -1.36 2.40 -11.42
C ALA A 67 -0.87 1.32 -10.43
N ALA A 68 0.38 1.39 -9.95
CA ALA A 68 0.92 0.40 -9.02
C ALA A 68 0.10 0.33 -7.72
N TYR A 69 -0.47 -0.84 -7.44
CA TYR A 69 -1.14 -1.16 -6.18
C TYR A 69 -0.84 -2.61 -5.81
N GLY A 70 -1.03 -2.98 -4.55
CA GLY A 70 -0.89 -4.37 -4.16
C GLY A 70 -0.56 -4.59 -2.71
N ALA A 71 0.12 -5.71 -2.46
CA ALA A 71 0.59 -6.08 -1.14
C ALA A 71 2.01 -6.63 -1.19
N LEU A 72 2.73 -6.39 -0.09
CA LEU A 72 3.99 -7.02 0.25
C LEU A 72 3.79 -7.82 1.54
N VAL A 73 4.02 -9.13 1.53
CA VAL A 73 4.02 -9.95 2.74
C VAL A 73 5.44 -10.34 3.05
N VAL A 74 5.91 -9.90 4.22
CA VAL A 74 7.27 -10.21 4.70
C VAL A 74 7.23 -11.13 5.90
N ARG A 75 8.30 -11.90 6.04
CA ARG A 75 8.69 -12.57 7.27
C ARG A 75 9.94 -11.90 7.83
N LEU A 76 9.89 -11.47 9.08
CA LEU A 76 10.99 -10.83 9.81
C LEU A 76 11.42 -11.73 10.96
N ALA A 77 12.71 -11.96 11.13
CA ALA A 77 13.28 -12.56 12.33
C ALA A 77 13.95 -11.46 13.17
N LEU A 78 13.76 -11.52 14.50
CA LEU A 78 14.31 -10.53 15.43
C LEU A 78 15.34 -11.13 16.39
N ASP A 79 16.37 -10.37 16.71
CA ASP A 79 17.28 -10.62 17.83
C ASP A 79 16.63 -10.25 19.19
N ALA A 80 17.33 -10.55 20.29
CA ALA A 80 16.84 -10.27 21.64
C ALA A 80 16.71 -8.78 21.95
N GLU A 81 17.38 -7.92 21.19
CA GLU A 81 17.35 -6.47 21.31
C GLU A 81 16.37 -5.80 20.33
N GLY A 82 15.62 -6.59 19.55
CA GLY A 82 14.63 -6.14 18.58
C GLY A 82 15.20 -5.69 17.23
N GLY A 83 16.46 -6.03 16.93
CA GLY A 83 17.06 -5.87 15.61
C GLY A 83 16.55 -6.91 14.64
N VAL A 84 16.37 -6.51 13.39
CA VAL A 84 15.99 -7.44 12.32
C VAL A 84 17.23 -8.20 11.85
N THR A 85 17.20 -9.52 12.01
CA THR A 85 18.28 -10.42 11.59
C THR A 85 18.03 -11.05 10.23
N GLU A 86 16.77 -11.15 9.82
CA GLU A 86 16.36 -11.68 8.52
C GLU A 86 15.09 -10.98 8.01
N VAL A 87 15.04 -10.73 6.70
CA VAL A 87 13.84 -10.28 5.98
C VAL A 87 13.64 -11.18 4.77
N LEU A 88 12.51 -11.87 4.72
CA LEU A 88 12.10 -12.69 3.59
C LEU A 88 10.82 -12.15 2.98
N THR A 89 10.84 -11.84 1.68
CA THR A 89 9.63 -11.54 0.91
C THR A 89 8.92 -12.84 0.55
N GLU A 90 7.75 -13.08 1.15
CA GLU A 90 6.94 -14.26 0.84
C GLU A 90 5.97 -14.04 -0.32
N LEU A 91 5.51 -12.80 -0.46
CA LEU A 91 4.63 -12.38 -1.54
C LEU A 91 4.89 -10.91 -1.84
N SER A 92 5.06 -10.57 -3.11
CA SER A 92 4.97 -9.21 -3.61
C SER A 92 4.06 -9.23 -4.84
N THR A 93 3.02 -8.41 -4.83
CA THR A 93 2.09 -8.31 -5.97
C THR A 93 2.32 -7.06 -6.81
N LEU A 94 3.25 -6.18 -6.43
CA LEU A 94 3.57 -4.97 -7.20
C LEU A 94 4.35 -5.30 -8.48
N GLY A 95 5.04 -6.45 -8.52
CA GLY A 95 5.81 -6.86 -9.69
C GLY A 95 7.01 -5.96 -10.03
N ASP A 96 7.47 -5.16 -9.06
CA ASP A 96 8.58 -4.23 -9.20
C ASP A 96 9.77 -4.71 -8.35
N PRO A 97 10.82 -5.28 -8.97
CA PRO A 97 12.00 -5.76 -8.24
C PRO A 97 12.78 -4.66 -7.51
N ALA A 98 12.74 -3.42 -8.00
CA ALA A 98 13.40 -2.29 -7.35
C ALA A 98 12.66 -1.89 -6.08
N PHE A 99 11.33 -1.94 -6.10
CA PHE A 99 10.52 -1.79 -4.89
C PHE A 99 10.83 -2.88 -3.87
N ASP A 100 10.87 -4.15 -4.28
CA ASP A 100 11.12 -5.28 -3.38
C ASP A 100 12.49 -5.15 -2.69
N ALA A 101 13.54 -4.80 -3.45
CA ALA A 101 14.88 -4.58 -2.91
C ALA A 101 14.94 -3.39 -1.93
N CYS A 102 14.28 -2.27 -2.27
CA CYS A 102 14.19 -1.10 -1.40
C CYS A 102 13.46 -1.44 -0.08
N ALA A 103 12.33 -2.13 -0.16
CA ALA A 103 11.52 -2.49 1.01
C ALA A 103 12.28 -3.41 1.96
N VAL A 104 12.99 -4.42 1.43
CA VAL A 104 13.84 -5.31 2.22
C VAL A 104 14.95 -4.54 2.93
N ALA A 105 15.65 -3.65 2.23
CA ALA A 105 16.72 -2.85 2.83
C ALA A 105 16.21 -1.91 3.94
N VAL A 106 15.06 -1.26 3.70
CA VAL A 106 14.42 -0.39 4.70
C VAL A 106 14.03 -1.20 5.94
N LEU A 107 13.40 -2.36 5.77
CA LEU A 107 12.93 -3.20 6.88
C LEU A 107 14.09 -3.81 7.66
N ALA A 108 15.16 -4.25 6.99
CA ALA A 108 16.36 -4.78 7.64
C ALA A 108 17.06 -3.74 8.54
N ALA A 109 16.96 -2.46 8.19
CA ALA A 109 17.52 -1.36 8.99
C ALA A 109 16.61 -0.93 10.16
N ARG A 110 15.41 -1.50 10.31
CA ARG A 110 14.48 -1.13 11.38
C ARG A 110 14.86 -1.77 12.70
N ARG A 111 14.58 -1.04 13.77
CA ARG A 111 14.57 -1.55 15.14
C ARG A 111 13.14 -1.66 15.62
N PHE A 112 12.80 -2.81 16.18
CA PHE A 112 11.53 -3.11 16.81
C PHE A 112 11.70 -3.15 18.33
N PRO A 113 10.60 -3.12 19.11
CA PRO A 113 10.67 -3.41 20.53
C PRO A 113 11.33 -4.77 20.77
N PRO A 114 12.21 -4.89 21.79
CA PRO A 114 12.78 -6.18 22.18
C PRO A 114 11.68 -7.22 22.41
N PRO A 115 11.81 -8.43 21.83
CA PRO A 115 10.87 -9.51 22.09
C PRO A 115 11.06 -10.06 23.51
N ASN A 116 10.02 -10.64 24.09
CA ASN A 116 10.08 -11.32 25.38
C ASN A 116 10.89 -12.62 25.31
N HIS A 117 11.10 -13.16 24.11
CA HIS A 117 11.89 -14.36 23.85
C HIS A 117 12.73 -14.21 22.57
N PRO A 118 13.96 -14.77 22.55
CA PRO A 118 14.81 -14.70 21.37
C PRO A 118 14.22 -15.48 20.19
N GLY A 119 14.51 -15.04 18.97
CA GLY A 119 14.10 -15.73 17.75
C GLY A 119 12.64 -15.52 17.36
N LEU A 120 11.99 -14.47 17.88
CA LEU A 120 10.64 -14.10 17.47
C LEU A 120 10.60 -13.86 15.96
N THR A 121 9.72 -14.59 15.27
CA THR A 121 9.48 -14.45 13.84
C THR A 121 8.09 -13.85 13.60
N LEU A 122 8.03 -12.82 12.76
CA LEU A 122 6.83 -12.06 12.48
C LEU A 122 6.49 -12.18 11.00
N ARG A 123 5.22 -12.40 10.70
CA ARG A 123 4.71 -12.35 9.34
C ARG A 123 3.73 -11.20 9.23
N TYR A 124 4.02 -10.24 8.36
CA TYR A 124 3.23 -9.02 8.27
C TYR A 124 2.93 -8.63 6.81
N PRO A 125 1.66 -8.47 6.43
CA PRO A 125 1.32 -7.83 5.17
C PRO A 125 1.58 -6.31 5.25
N TYR A 126 1.82 -5.68 4.11
CA TYR A 126 1.75 -4.24 3.89
C TYR A 126 0.93 -4.03 2.63
N VAL A 127 -0.11 -3.20 2.70
CA VAL A 127 -0.99 -2.90 1.55
C VAL A 127 -0.67 -1.51 1.02
N PHE A 128 -0.55 -1.41 -0.30
CA PHE A 128 -0.16 -0.20 -1.01
C PHE A 128 -1.26 0.17 -2.01
N THR A 129 -1.74 1.41 -1.93
CA THR A 129 -2.76 1.94 -2.83
C THR A 129 -2.45 3.39 -3.20
N THR A 130 -3.02 3.84 -4.31
CA THR A 130 -3.01 5.24 -4.73
C THR A 130 -4.44 5.74 -4.89
N ALA A 131 -4.60 7.03 -5.15
CA ALA A 131 -5.90 7.59 -5.56
C ALA A 131 -6.44 6.97 -6.88
N LEU A 132 -5.58 6.32 -7.68
CA LEU A 132 -5.99 5.62 -8.91
C LEU A 132 -6.43 4.18 -8.65
N THR A 133 -6.19 3.62 -7.46
CA THR A 133 -6.67 2.29 -7.11
C THR A 133 -8.20 2.31 -6.94
N PRO A 134 -8.97 1.49 -7.68
CA PRO A 134 -10.42 1.45 -7.52
C PRO A 134 -10.82 1.13 -6.07
N PRO A 135 -11.84 1.79 -5.50
CA PRO A 135 -12.26 1.57 -4.12
C PRO A 135 -12.61 0.11 -3.83
N GLU A 136 -13.22 -0.59 -4.78
CA GLU A 136 -13.55 -2.01 -4.65
C GLU A 136 -12.30 -2.91 -4.52
N VAL A 137 -11.22 -2.56 -5.22
CA VAL A 137 -9.95 -3.27 -5.15
C VAL A 137 -9.24 -2.98 -3.82
N THR A 138 -9.22 -1.72 -3.41
CA THR A 138 -8.69 -1.30 -2.10
C THR A 138 -9.37 -2.08 -0.98
N ARG A 139 -10.71 -2.14 -0.99
CA ARG A 139 -11.49 -2.88 -0.02
C ARG A 139 -11.16 -4.37 -0.02
N ALA A 140 -11.09 -4.99 -1.20
CA ALA A 140 -10.76 -6.41 -1.33
C ALA A 140 -9.36 -6.75 -0.82
N LEU A 141 -8.36 -5.90 -1.10
CA LEU A 141 -7.00 -6.05 -0.56
C LEU A 141 -6.99 -6.01 0.96
N LEU A 142 -7.67 -5.02 1.54
CA LEU A 142 -7.74 -4.87 2.99
C LEU A 142 -8.45 -6.06 3.67
N ILE A 143 -9.56 -6.56 3.12
CA ILE A 143 -10.23 -7.75 3.64
C ILE A 143 -9.31 -8.99 3.53
N ARG A 144 -8.71 -9.22 2.36
CA ARG A 144 -7.81 -10.36 2.12
C ARG A 144 -6.65 -10.43 3.11
N HIS A 145 -6.11 -9.28 3.50
CA HIS A 145 -4.97 -9.18 4.40
C HIS A 145 -5.35 -8.95 5.87
N GLY A 146 -6.65 -9.04 6.20
CA GLY A 146 -7.14 -9.01 7.59
C GLY A 146 -7.15 -7.61 8.22
N TYR A 147 -7.11 -6.57 7.39
CA TYR A 147 -7.15 -5.17 7.81
C TYR A 147 -8.55 -4.63 8.03
N LEU A 148 -9.51 -5.13 7.25
CA LEU A 148 -10.93 -4.87 7.43
C LEU A 148 -11.63 -6.19 7.75
N ALA A 149 -12.56 -6.13 8.70
CA ALA A 149 -13.55 -7.19 8.79
C ALA A 149 -14.37 -7.18 7.49
N PRO A 150 -14.74 -8.35 6.94
CA PRO A 150 -15.77 -8.36 5.91
C PRO A 150 -17.01 -7.67 6.49
N GLU A 151 -17.58 -6.71 5.77
CA GLU A 151 -18.89 -6.17 6.16
C GLU A 151 -19.85 -7.35 6.35
N PRO A 152 -20.74 -7.28 7.35
CA PRO A 152 -21.93 -8.11 7.28
C PRO A 152 -22.61 -7.81 5.94
N LEU A 153 -22.99 -8.85 5.20
CA LEU A 153 -23.85 -8.67 4.04
C LEU A 153 -25.07 -7.82 4.47
N PRO A 154 -25.54 -6.89 3.62
CA PRO A 154 -26.71 -6.10 3.95
C PRO A 154 -27.85 -7.04 4.38
N THR A 155 -28.37 -6.85 5.60
CA THR A 155 -29.46 -7.68 6.12
C THR A 155 -30.83 -7.15 5.71
N ASP A 156 -30.87 -5.96 5.12
CA ASP A 156 -32.08 -5.34 4.58
C ASP A 156 -32.36 -5.88 3.16
N PRO A 157 -33.50 -6.56 2.93
CA PRO A 157 -33.89 -7.05 1.61
C PRO A 157 -33.94 -5.95 0.54
N LEU A 158 -34.30 -4.72 0.90
CA LEU A 158 -34.40 -3.60 -0.04
C LEU A 158 -33.02 -3.03 -0.43
N GLU A 159 -32.04 -3.14 0.46
CA GLU A 159 -30.65 -2.76 0.17
C GLU A 159 -29.98 -3.84 -0.70
N LEU A 160 -30.35 -5.12 -0.51
CA LEU A 160 -29.92 -6.23 -1.36
C LEU A 160 -30.39 -6.05 -2.81
N GLU A 161 -31.64 -5.64 -3.01
CA GLU A 161 -32.27 -5.49 -4.33
C GLU A 161 -31.73 -4.29 -5.12
N ASN A 162 -31.24 -3.27 -4.41
CA ASN A 162 -30.65 -2.07 -5.01
C ASN A 162 -29.11 -2.08 -5.03
N THR A 163 -28.47 -3.16 -4.56
CA THR A 163 -27.01 -3.30 -4.62
C THR A 163 -26.61 -3.65 -6.07
N PRO A 164 -25.77 -2.84 -6.74
CA PRO A 164 -25.23 -3.20 -8.04
C PRO A 164 -24.52 -4.55 -7.94
N ALA A 165 -24.88 -5.48 -8.84
CA ALA A 165 -24.30 -6.81 -8.83
C ALA A 165 -22.76 -6.74 -8.87
N PRO A 166 -22.05 -7.60 -8.10
CA PRO A 166 -20.60 -7.59 -8.11
C PRO A 166 -20.10 -7.89 -9.52
N LYS A 167 -19.10 -7.12 -9.99
CA LYS A 167 -18.46 -7.36 -11.30
C LYS A 167 -18.06 -8.84 -11.41
N GLY A 168 -18.59 -9.54 -12.42
CA GLY A 168 -18.37 -10.97 -12.64
C GLY A 168 -19.56 -11.88 -12.29
N SER A 169 -20.67 -11.34 -11.78
CA SER A 169 -21.93 -12.06 -11.70
C SER A 169 -22.51 -12.29 -13.10
N ILE A 170 -22.75 -13.56 -13.44
CA ILE A 170 -23.54 -13.94 -14.62
C ILE A 170 -24.98 -14.07 -14.15
N GLU A 171 -25.86 -13.17 -14.57
CA GLU A 171 -27.29 -13.35 -14.39
C GLU A 171 -27.75 -14.45 -15.33
N THR A 172 -27.96 -15.65 -14.80
CA THR A 172 -28.59 -16.74 -15.54
C THR A 172 -30.10 -16.62 -15.40
N TRP A 173 -30.79 -16.49 -16.53
CA TRP A 173 -32.25 -16.58 -16.64
C TRP A 173 -32.75 -18.03 -16.65
#